data_AF-A0A2P8WHW5-F1
#
_entry.id   AF-A0A2P8WHW5-F1
#
_cell.length_a   1.000
_cell.length_b   1.000
_cell.length_c   1.000
_cell.angle_alpha   90.00
_cell.angle_beta   90.00
_cell.angle_gamma   90.00
#
_symmetry.space_group_name_H-M   'P 1'
#
loop_
_entity.id
_entity.type
_entity.pdbx_description
1 polymer ?
#
loop_
_entity_poly.entity_id
_entity_poly.type
_entity_poly.pdbx_seq_one_letter_code
_entity_poly.pdbx_strand_id
1 'polypeptide(L)'
;MNEIDIFKKLASNLTERKSIAALSDYEVLHNNISFSHDLLEKCLSYLNYIVSKIKNIISADESLQSKYRGGNDLNAFVLVIPSLLSNDLEVIRKLALLTMADSHEEIDINSVGKLHKGFIEYNNLVTATRQFVDSLIADAYQMHLLDPKEFNYHVLLSLNSFEKYATKSIRQGLFNDEVEEALLEFRKLNFRDWKNSSITKCQHSTFASKVDYLFSKLRLNTGDDDIFKEQIKDLFKFSSEFTHIGYISTFFTSQSGSQPIFGSEKGSYLPSTENFNELKYQILESCINFIFKVYAPSIKISIEKVLLKPFCESISSDLDKLISMLKYGIETRNNNYFFFVCASLISSAETIDLPCICGYMNRWKPPHENSDLFCKGCGSSYNIMAMDGDPGYVITSNGPVKVIGSSVPDFQDLSLEQQQGIINQVAALREDSLGSS
;
A
#
# COMPACT_ATOMS: atom_id res chain seq x y z
N MET A 1 28.13 10.95 -26.77
CA MET A 1 28.23 11.10 -25.31
C MET A 1 29.01 9.90 -24.82
N ASN A 2 30.23 10.09 -24.33
CA ASN A 2 31.09 9.01 -23.84
C ASN A 2 30.90 8.78 -22.34
N GLU A 3 31.57 7.77 -21.78
CA GLU A 3 31.51 7.40 -20.37
C GLU A 3 31.90 8.55 -19.42
N ILE A 4 32.85 9.39 -19.81
CA ILE A 4 33.29 10.56 -19.04
C ILE A 4 32.21 11.66 -19.06
N ASP A 5 31.57 11.89 -20.21
CA ASP A 5 30.47 12.85 -20.33
C ASP A 5 29.28 12.45 -19.46
N ILE A 6 28.97 11.15 -19.41
CA ILE A 6 27.92 10.60 -18.54
C ILE A 6 28.28 10.84 -17.08
N PHE A 7 29.49 10.45 -16.66
CA PHE A 7 29.95 10.63 -15.29
C PHE A 7 29.93 12.10 -14.84
N LYS A 8 30.45 13.02 -15.67
CA LYS A 8 30.43 14.47 -15.35
C LYS A 8 29.02 15.01 -15.15
N LYS A 9 28.09 14.61 -16.02
CA LYS A 9 26.66 14.99 -15.88
C LYS A 9 26.05 14.40 -14.62
N LEU A 10 26.34 13.14 -14.29
CA LEU A 10 25.81 12.52 -13.06
C LEU A 10 26.39 13.19 -11.81
N ALA A 11 27.71 13.39 -11.75
CA ALA A 11 28.39 14.04 -10.64
C ALA A 11 27.79 15.42 -10.35
N SER A 12 27.65 16.29 -11.36
CA SER A 12 27.09 17.62 -11.16
C SER A 12 25.65 17.62 -10.63
N ASN A 13 24.80 16.69 -11.08
CA ASN A 13 23.39 16.65 -10.64
C ASN A 13 23.20 15.94 -9.30
N LEU A 14 24.12 15.06 -8.89
CA LEU A 14 24.08 14.37 -7.60
C LEU A 14 24.74 15.18 -6.48
N THR A 15 25.49 16.25 -6.80
CA THR A 15 26.14 17.12 -5.81
C THR A 15 25.56 18.53 -5.75
N GLU A 16 24.82 18.98 -6.76
CA GLU A 16 24.23 20.33 -6.80
C GLU A 16 22.70 20.27 -6.95
N ARG A 17 21.98 20.91 -6.03
CA ARG A 17 20.52 21.03 -6.12
C ARG A 17 20.19 22.12 -7.13
N LYS A 18 19.75 21.74 -8.33
CA LYS A 18 19.19 22.70 -9.29
C LYS A 18 17.91 23.30 -8.72
N SER A 19 17.73 24.60 -8.89
CA SER A 19 16.58 25.40 -8.40
C SER A 19 15.31 25.13 -9.21
N ILE A 20 14.92 23.86 -9.32
CA ILE A 20 13.73 23.44 -10.05
C ILE A 20 12.95 22.52 -9.12
N ALA A 21 11.77 22.97 -8.70
CA ALA A 21 10.80 22.18 -7.96
C ALA A 21 9.60 21.93 -8.87
N ALA A 22 9.20 20.67 -9.02
CA ALA A 22 7.83 20.36 -9.40
C ALA A 22 7.03 20.45 -8.09
N LEU A 23 6.12 21.42 -7.99
CA LEU A 23 5.34 21.63 -6.78
C LEU A 23 4.04 20.84 -6.92
N SER A 24 3.80 19.95 -5.96
CA SER A 24 2.50 19.34 -5.72
C SER A 24 1.68 20.26 -4.83
N ASP A 25 0.36 20.08 -4.78
CA ASP A 25 -0.43 20.71 -3.72
C ASP A 25 -0.06 20.04 -2.38
N TYR A 26 0.75 20.74 -1.58
CA TYR A 26 1.26 20.21 -0.32
C TYR A 26 0.17 19.90 0.70
N GLU A 27 -0.95 20.64 0.68
CA GLU A 27 -2.08 20.37 1.56
C GLU A 27 -2.74 19.04 1.19
N VAL A 28 -2.99 18.83 -0.11
CA VAL A 28 -3.50 17.55 -0.62
C VAL A 28 -2.58 16.40 -0.23
N LEU A 29 -1.26 16.56 -0.44
CA LEU A 29 -0.27 15.56 -0.10
C LEU A 29 -0.30 15.22 1.40
N HIS A 30 -0.30 16.23 2.25
CA HIS A 30 -0.41 16.06 3.69
C HIS A 30 -1.70 15.33 4.10
N ASN A 31 -2.84 15.73 3.55
CA ASN A 31 -4.14 15.10 3.81
C ASN A 31 -4.17 13.64 3.37
N ASN A 32 -3.57 13.33 2.22
CA ASN A 32 -3.44 11.98 1.69
C ASN A 32 -2.54 11.09 2.56
N ILE A 33 -1.40 11.60 3.02
CA ILE A 33 -0.51 10.88 3.95
C ILE A 33 -1.22 10.59 5.27
N SER A 34 -1.84 11.60 5.88
CA SER A 34 -2.59 11.44 7.14
C SER A 34 -3.64 10.35 7.01
N PHE A 35 -4.44 10.38 5.95
CA PHE A 35 -5.47 9.36 5.73
C PHE A 35 -4.91 7.96 5.48
N SER A 36 -3.90 7.83 4.61
CA SER A 36 -3.30 6.53 4.31
C SER A 36 -2.60 5.95 5.55
N HIS A 37 -1.98 6.81 6.38
CA HIS A 37 -1.40 6.40 7.65
C HIS A 37 -2.48 5.90 8.62
N ASP A 38 -3.57 6.63 8.80
CA ASP A 38 -4.71 6.20 9.63
C ASP A 38 -5.32 4.87 9.13
N LEU A 39 -5.38 4.68 7.81
CA LEU A 39 -5.84 3.45 7.19
C LEU A 39 -4.89 2.27 7.49
N LEU A 40 -3.57 2.51 7.49
CA LEU A 40 -2.55 1.53 7.85
C LEU A 40 -2.61 1.17 9.35
N GLU A 41 -2.82 2.15 10.24
CA GLU A 41 -3.00 1.91 11.68
C GLU A 41 -4.26 1.10 12.00
N LYS A 42 -5.37 1.39 11.30
CA LYS A 42 -6.59 0.57 11.36
C LYS A 42 -6.32 -0.85 10.86
N CYS A 43 -5.57 -0.99 9.77
CA CYS A 43 -5.14 -2.28 9.24
C CYS A 43 -4.30 -3.06 10.26
N LEU A 44 -3.32 -2.44 10.90
CA LEU A 44 -2.50 -3.03 11.95
C LEU A 44 -3.36 -3.55 13.11
N SER A 45 -4.28 -2.72 13.59
CA SER A 45 -5.20 -3.10 14.68
C SER A 45 -6.07 -4.30 14.30
N TYR A 46 -6.60 -4.32 13.08
CA TYR A 46 -7.46 -5.39 12.60
C TYR A 46 -6.67 -6.68 12.30
N LEU A 47 -5.49 -6.58 11.68
CA LEU A 47 -4.59 -7.73 11.49
C LEU A 47 -4.18 -8.32 12.82
N ASN A 48 -3.87 -7.51 13.84
CA ASN A 48 -3.52 -8.01 15.17
C ASN A 48 -4.67 -8.81 15.81
N TYR A 49 -5.91 -8.35 15.65
CA TYR A 49 -7.10 -9.12 16.06
C TYR A 49 -7.18 -10.46 15.31
N ILE A 50 -6.99 -10.46 13.99
CA ILE A 50 -7.02 -11.66 13.15
C ILE A 50 -5.92 -12.65 13.57
N VAL A 51 -4.68 -12.17 13.78
CA VAL A 51 -3.55 -12.99 14.20
C VAL A 51 -3.79 -13.61 15.58
N SER A 52 -4.34 -12.84 16.52
CA SER A 52 -4.73 -13.34 17.84
C SER A 52 -5.78 -14.45 17.74
N LYS A 53 -6.77 -14.28 16.86
CA LYS A 53 -7.81 -15.27 16.60
C LYS A 53 -7.25 -16.54 15.95
N ILE A 54 -6.36 -16.39 14.96
CA ILE A 54 -5.63 -17.50 14.33
C ILE A 54 -4.87 -18.29 15.40
N LYS A 55 -4.09 -17.62 16.25
CA LYS A 55 -3.31 -18.24 17.33
C LYS A 55 -4.19 -19.07 18.27
N ASN A 56 -5.34 -18.53 18.66
CA ASN A 56 -6.27 -19.23 19.55
C ASN A 56 -6.86 -20.48 18.88
N ILE A 57 -7.31 -20.38 17.63
CA ILE A 57 -7.91 -21.50 16.92
C ILE A 57 -6.87 -22.59 16.63
N ILE A 58 -5.71 -22.23 16.08
CA ILE A 58 -4.65 -23.16 15.69
C ILE A 58 -4.10 -23.96 16.88
N SER A 59 -4.23 -23.45 18.12
CA SER A 59 -3.81 -24.19 19.32
C SER A 59 -4.67 -25.41 19.66
N ALA A 60 -5.87 -25.52 19.09
CA ALA A 60 -6.78 -26.64 19.31
C ALA A 60 -6.60 -27.70 18.22
N ASP A 61 -6.13 -28.89 18.58
CA ASP A 61 -5.80 -29.97 17.64
C ASP A 61 -7.02 -30.44 16.83
N GLU A 62 -8.23 -30.38 17.40
CA GLU A 62 -9.48 -30.69 16.71
C GLU A 62 -9.79 -29.73 15.55
N SER A 63 -9.23 -28.51 15.58
CA SER A 63 -9.43 -27.51 14.53
C SER A 63 -8.56 -27.76 13.30
N LEU A 64 -7.54 -28.61 13.42
CA LEU A 64 -6.50 -28.80 12.42
C LEU A 64 -6.86 -29.93 11.44
N GLN A 65 -6.42 -29.75 10.19
CA GLN A 65 -6.37 -30.84 9.21
C GLN A 65 -5.44 -31.95 9.72
N SER A 66 -5.76 -33.21 9.39
CA SER A 66 -5.11 -34.39 9.99
C SER A 66 -3.58 -34.36 9.98
N LYS A 67 -2.97 -33.95 8.86
CA LYS A 67 -1.52 -33.89 8.68
C LYS A 67 -0.80 -32.84 9.53
N TYR A 68 -1.52 -31.86 10.08
CA TYR A 68 -0.96 -30.80 10.94
C TYR A 68 -1.25 -31.01 12.44
N ARG A 69 -1.98 -32.06 12.82
CA ARG A 69 -2.27 -32.37 14.23
C ARG A 69 -1.03 -32.80 15.00
N GLY A 70 -1.07 -32.68 16.33
CA GLY A 70 -0.02 -33.17 17.23
C GLY A 70 0.43 -34.60 16.89
N GLY A 71 1.75 -34.81 16.91
CA GLY A 71 2.37 -36.09 16.54
C GLY A 71 2.64 -36.29 15.05
N ASN A 72 2.22 -35.38 14.18
CA ASN A 72 2.61 -35.38 12.76
C ASN A 72 3.73 -34.38 12.48
N ASP A 73 4.61 -34.69 11.53
CA ASP A 73 5.78 -33.85 11.20
C ASP A 73 5.40 -32.40 10.81
N LEU A 74 4.28 -32.21 10.09
CA LEU A 74 3.87 -30.87 9.66
C LEU A 74 3.26 -30.02 10.78
N ASN A 75 3.02 -30.57 11.98
CA ASN A 75 2.58 -29.80 13.13
C ASN A 75 3.57 -28.67 13.49
N ALA A 76 4.85 -28.77 13.09
CA ALA A 76 5.79 -27.65 13.24
C ALA A 76 5.28 -26.32 12.63
N PHE A 77 4.51 -26.36 11.53
CA PHE A 77 3.93 -25.15 10.93
C PHE A 77 2.86 -24.48 11.81
N VAL A 78 2.14 -25.24 12.63
CA VAL A 78 1.13 -24.73 13.59
C VAL A 78 1.79 -23.80 14.60
N LEU A 79 3.04 -24.11 15.00
CA LEU A 79 3.82 -23.30 15.94
C LEU A 79 4.45 -22.08 15.26
N VAL A 80 4.93 -22.26 14.03
CA VAL A 80 5.68 -21.23 13.29
C VAL A 80 4.78 -20.14 12.73
N ILE A 81 3.61 -20.48 12.16
CA ILE A 81 2.74 -19.52 11.47
C ILE A 81 2.35 -18.34 12.39
N PRO A 82 1.85 -18.55 13.62
CA PRO A 82 1.50 -17.44 14.50
C PRO A 82 2.69 -16.54 14.82
N SER A 83 3.89 -17.12 14.96
CA SER A 83 5.13 -16.36 15.23
C SER A 83 5.56 -15.52 14.03
N LEU A 84 5.47 -16.06 12.80
CA LEU A 84 5.74 -15.30 11.57
C LEU A 84 4.78 -14.11 11.45
N LEU A 85 3.48 -14.35 11.59
CA LEU A 85 2.47 -13.29 11.52
C LEU A 85 2.66 -12.22 12.61
N SER A 86 3.08 -12.63 13.81
CA SER A 86 3.38 -11.67 14.89
C SER A 86 4.61 -10.82 14.55
N ASN A 87 5.63 -11.40 13.94
CA ASN A 87 6.81 -10.66 13.47
C ASN A 87 6.46 -9.69 12.34
N ASP A 88 5.63 -10.12 11.40
CA ASP A 88 5.16 -9.26 10.30
C ASP A 88 4.40 -8.02 10.82
N LEU A 89 3.60 -8.15 11.89
CA LEU A 89 2.95 -7.02 12.55
C LEU A 89 3.97 -5.98 13.07
N GLU A 90 5.10 -6.43 13.63
CA GLU A 90 6.17 -5.52 14.07
C GLU A 90 6.87 -4.84 12.88
N VAL A 91 7.06 -5.55 11.78
CA VAL A 91 7.61 -4.98 10.54
C VAL A 91 6.69 -3.91 9.97
N ILE A 92 5.37 -4.18 9.91
CA ILE A 92 4.38 -3.20 9.46
C ILE A 92 4.34 -2.00 10.41
N ARG A 93 4.37 -2.22 11.74
CA ARG A 93 4.37 -1.14 12.74
C ARG A 93 5.59 -0.25 12.63
N LYS A 94 6.78 -0.82 12.39
CA LYS A 94 8.00 -0.05 12.14
C LYS A 94 7.85 0.90 10.95
N LEU A 95 7.24 0.43 9.86
CA LEU A 95 6.96 1.29 8.70
C LEU A 95 5.93 2.38 9.07
N ALA A 96 4.86 2.03 9.78
CA ALA A 96 3.81 2.97 10.17
C ALA A 96 4.36 4.16 10.98
N LEU A 97 5.27 3.90 11.93
CA LEU A 97 5.94 4.94 12.72
C LEU A 97 6.72 5.97 11.87
N LEU A 98 7.20 5.58 10.69
CA LEU A 98 7.98 6.43 9.79
C LEU A 98 7.13 7.12 8.72
N THR A 99 5.86 6.73 8.60
CA THR A 99 4.93 7.23 7.58
C THR A 99 3.87 8.16 8.14
N MET A 100 3.98 8.54 9.42
CA MET A 100 3.15 9.60 10.01
C MET A 100 3.28 10.90 9.20
N ALA A 101 2.16 11.62 9.09
CA ALA A 101 2.16 12.97 8.53
C ALA A 101 2.95 13.92 9.42
N ASP A 102 3.63 14.89 8.82
CA ASP A 102 4.40 15.87 9.59
C ASP A 102 3.46 16.79 10.37
N SER A 103 3.72 16.98 11.67
CA SER A 103 2.99 17.97 12.46
C SER A 103 3.38 19.38 12.04
N HIS A 104 2.38 20.23 11.82
CA HIS A 104 2.56 21.66 11.57
C HIS A 104 2.20 22.50 12.80
N GLU A 105 1.90 21.86 13.93
CA GLU A 105 1.75 22.57 15.20
C GLU A 105 3.06 23.28 15.54
N GLU A 106 2.98 24.57 15.84
CA GLU A 106 4.13 25.43 16.19
C GLU A 106 5.18 25.62 15.06
N ILE A 107 4.83 25.32 13.80
CA ILE A 107 5.68 25.62 12.64
C ILE A 107 5.36 27.02 12.10
N ASP A 108 6.35 27.91 12.16
CA ASP A 108 6.34 29.24 11.55
C ASP A 108 7.59 29.45 10.67
N ILE A 109 7.75 30.65 10.11
CA ILE A 109 8.91 30.99 9.26
C ILE A 109 10.24 30.81 10.00
N ASN A 110 10.27 30.98 11.32
CA ASN A 110 11.48 30.85 12.14
C ASN A 110 11.77 29.40 12.54
N SER A 111 10.75 28.55 12.62
CA SER A 111 10.86 27.16 13.07
C SER A 111 10.73 26.11 11.95
N VAL A 112 10.39 26.51 10.71
CA VAL A 112 10.23 25.63 9.53
C VAL A 112 11.45 24.76 9.24
N GLY A 113 12.65 25.17 9.68
CA GLY A 113 13.87 24.37 9.60
C GLY A 113 13.76 23.00 10.28
N LYS A 114 12.85 22.85 11.27
CA LYS A 114 12.56 21.57 11.94
C LYS A 114 11.92 20.53 11.01
N LEU A 115 11.28 20.96 9.91
CA LEU A 115 10.67 20.08 8.92
C LEU A 115 11.66 19.52 7.90
N HIS A 116 12.94 19.94 7.96
CA HIS A 116 13.97 19.48 7.04
C HIS A 116 14.07 17.95 7.01
N LYS A 117 14.18 17.38 5.80
CA LYS A 117 14.36 15.94 5.57
C LYS A 117 15.63 15.75 4.77
N GLY A 118 16.60 15.07 5.38
CA GLY A 118 17.90 14.77 4.79
C GLY A 118 18.12 13.26 4.68
N PHE A 119 19.38 12.86 4.56
CA PHE A 119 19.75 11.47 4.36
C PHE A 119 19.17 10.50 5.39
N ILE A 120 19.17 10.86 6.68
CA ILE A 120 18.72 9.97 7.76
C ILE A 120 17.23 9.65 7.63
N GLU A 121 16.40 10.65 7.34
CA GLU A 121 14.95 10.46 7.18
C GLU A 121 14.63 9.55 5.99
N TYR A 122 15.27 9.80 4.83
CA TYR A 122 15.13 8.95 3.65
C TYR A 122 15.64 7.53 3.92
N ASN A 123 16.82 7.39 4.53
CA ASN A 123 17.41 6.08 4.80
C ASN A 123 16.54 5.25 5.74
N ASN A 124 15.99 5.87 6.79
CA ASN A 124 15.11 5.20 7.74
C ASN A 124 13.83 4.71 7.06
N LEU A 125 13.16 5.59 6.31
CA LEU A 125 11.95 5.25 5.56
C LEU A 125 12.23 4.09 4.59
N VAL A 126 13.24 4.27 3.73
CA VAL A 126 13.56 3.31 2.67
C VAL A 126 14.03 1.96 3.24
N THR A 127 14.79 1.94 4.33
CA THR A 127 15.19 0.69 5.00
C THR A 127 13.99 -0.02 5.64
N ALA A 128 13.06 0.71 6.24
CA ALA A 128 11.84 0.12 6.77
C ALA A 128 10.94 -0.43 5.65
N THR A 129 10.81 0.30 4.55
CA THR A 129 10.11 -0.16 3.35
C THR A 129 10.75 -1.41 2.76
N ARG A 130 12.09 -1.46 2.71
CA ARG A 130 12.84 -2.64 2.26
C ARG A 130 12.50 -3.85 3.10
N GLN A 131 12.57 -3.71 4.43
CA GLN A 131 12.25 -4.76 5.36
C GLN A 131 10.80 -5.22 5.19
N PHE A 132 9.86 -4.28 5.07
CA PHE A 132 8.45 -4.57 4.82
C PHE A 132 8.24 -5.45 3.59
N VAL A 133 8.74 -5.03 2.42
CA VAL A 133 8.46 -5.78 1.18
C VAL A 133 9.18 -7.13 1.18
N ASP A 134 10.43 -7.19 1.65
CA ASP A 134 11.24 -8.41 1.63
C ASP A 134 10.68 -9.47 2.60
N SER A 135 10.40 -9.07 3.85
CA SER A 135 9.84 -9.94 4.87
C SER A 135 8.46 -10.46 4.48
N LEU A 136 7.51 -9.57 4.16
CA LEU A 136 6.14 -10.01 3.92
C LEU A 136 6.00 -10.79 2.59
N ILE A 137 6.80 -10.51 1.55
CA ILE A 137 6.83 -11.37 0.34
C ILE A 137 7.41 -12.74 0.67
N ALA A 138 8.49 -12.81 1.43
CA ALA A 138 9.10 -14.09 1.81
C ALA A 138 8.12 -14.92 2.64
N ASP A 139 7.45 -14.31 3.61
CA ASP A 139 6.53 -14.99 4.50
C ASP A 139 5.21 -15.34 3.79
N ALA A 140 4.68 -14.47 2.92
CA ALA A 140 3.58 -14.81 2.02
C ALA A 140 3.92 -16.01 1.13
N TYR A 141 5.12 -16.04 0.54
CA TYR A 141 5.60 -17.17 -0.27
C TYR A 141 5.66 -18.47 0.54
N GLN A 142 6.18 -18.43 1.77
CA GLN A 142 6.24 -19.59 2.66
C GLN A 142 4.85 -20.06 3.08
N MET A 143 3.95 -19.13 3.41
CA MET A 143 2.54 -19.39 3.73
C MET A 143 1.79 -20.05 2.57
N HIS A 144 2.13 -19.71 1.33
CA HIS A 144 1.57 -20.36 0.15
C HIS A 144 2.10 -21.77 -0.08
N LEU A 145 3.28 -22.11 0.41
CA LEU A 145 3.88 -23.43 0.18
C LEU A 145 3.55 -24.39 1.31
N LEU A 146 3.87 -24.01 2.56
CA LEU A 146 3.89 -24.88 3.74
C LEU A 146 4.66 -26.19 3.46
N ASP A 147 5.82 -26.06 2.81
CA ASP A 147 6.71 -27.16 2.47
C ASP A 147 7.96 -27.10 3.37
N PRO A 148 8.28 -28.18 4.12
CA PRO A 148 9.41 -28.16 5.05
C PRO A 148 10.76 -27.86 4.40
N LYS A 149 11.01 -28.32 3.17
CA LYS A 149 12.31 -28.09 2.51
C LYS A 149 12.45 -26.65 2.05
N GLU A 150 11.38 -26.05 1.55
CA GLU A 150 11.32 -24.63 1.21
C GLU A 150 11.51 -23.75 2.45
N PHE A 151 10.90 -24.13 3.58
CA PHE A 151 11.06 -23.43 4.84
C PHE A 151 12.49 -23.56 5.40
N ASN A 152 13.03 -24.78 5.41
CA ASN A 152 14.39 -25.08 5.86
C ASN A 152 15.44 -24.26 5.11
N TYR A 153 15.29 -24.07 3.80
CA TYR A 153 16.24 -23.27 3.03
C TYR A 153 16.39 -21.85 3.60
N HIS A 154 15.28 -21.19 3.92
CA HIS A 154 15.32 -19.82 4.44
C HIS A 154 15.79 -19.76 5.90
N VAL A 155 15.30 -20.66 6.76
CA VAL A 155 15.66 -20.68 8.18
C VAL A 155 17.12 -21.06 8.38
N LEU A 156 17.60 -22.14 7.76
CA LEU A 156 18.98 -22.58 7.94
C LEU A 156 19.99 -21.59 7.35
N LEU A 157 19.67 -20.97 6.21
CA LEU A 157 20.50 -19.89 5.66
C LEU A 157 20.57 -18.69 6.61
N SER A 158 19.44 -18.28 7.18
CA SER A 158 19.36 -17.18 8.15
C SER A 158 20.13 -17.50 9.42
N LEU A 159 19.88 -18.66 10.03
CA LEU A 159 20.56 -19.10 11.26
C LEU A 159 22.06 -19.23 11.05
N ASN A 160 22.52 -19.84 9.96
CA ASN A 160 23.95 -19.99 9.64
C ASN A 160 24.64 -18.64 9.42
N SER A 161 23.92 -17.62 8.95
CA SER A 161 24.44 -16.25 8.86
C SER A 161 24.44 -15.55 10.22
N PHE A 162 23.33 -15.66 10.95
CA PHE A 162 23.12 -15.00 12.24
C PHE A 162 24.08 -15.49 13.31
N GLU A 163 24.35 -16.80 13.36
CA GLU A 163 25.28 -17.45 14.28
C GLU A 163 26.66 -16.78 14.31
N LYS A 164 27.15 -16.32 13.15
CA LYS A 164 28.47 -15.69 12.99
C LYS A 164 28.60 -14.37 13.75
N TYR A 165 27.48 -13.71 14.01
CA TYR A 165 27.40 -12.43 14.71
C TYR A 165 26.61 -12.52 16.03
N ALA A 166 26.08 -13.70 16.37
CA ALA A 166 25.31 -13.91 17.59
C ALA A 166 26.18 -13.62 18.82
N THR A 167 25.67 -12.79 19.73
CA THR A 167 26.33 -12.53 21.01
C THR A 167 26.37 -13.81 21.85
N LYS A 168 27.28 -13.89 22.82
CA LYS A 168 27.44 -15.09 23.67
C LYS A 168 26.13 -15.52 24.34
N SER A 169 25.35 -14.55 24.84
CA SER A 169 24.06 -14.81 25.49
C SER A 169 23.01 -15.38 24.54
N ILE A 170 22.92 -14.83 23.31
CA ILE A 170 22.02 -15.36 22.28
C ILE A 170 22.47 -16.75 21.85
N ARG A 171 23.79 -16.96 21.72
CA ARG A 171 24.33 -18.25 21.31
C ARG A 171 23.94 -19.36 22.28
N GLN A 172 24.07 -19.13 23.58
CA GLN A 172 23.69 -20.09 24.61
C GLN A 172 22.18 -20.39 24.64
N GLY A 173 21.34 -19.42 24.30
CA GLY A 173 19.88 -19.60 24.32
C GLY A 173 19.30 -20.23 23.05
N LEU A 174 19.80 -19.85 21.87
CA LEU A 174 19.22 -20.23 20.57
C LEU A 174 19.95 -21.40 19.91
N PHE A 175 21.26 -21.50 20.05
CA PHE A 175 22.08 -22.53 19.38
C PHE A 175 22.37 -23.68 20.36
N ASN A 176 21.29 -24.35 20.77
CA ASN A 176 21.37 -25.58 21.54
C ASN A 176 21.78 -26.77 20.66
N ASP A 177 21.94 -27.95 21.26
CA ASP A 177 22.43 -29.15 20.57
C ASP A 177 21.57 -29.52 19.34
N GLU A 178 20.25 -29.38 19.42
CA GLU A 178 19.33 -29.70 18.32
C GLU A 178 19.50 -28.75 17.12
N VAL A 179 19.61 -27.45 17.38
CA VAL A 179 19.80 -26.44 16.33
C VAL A 179 21.20 -26.55 15.71
N GLU A 180 22.23 -26.82 16.50
CA GLU A 180 23.58 -27.03 15.98
C GLU A 180 23.70 -28.32 15.17
N GLU A 181 23.01 -29.40 15.55
CA GLU A 181 22.94 -30.62 14.73
C GLU A 181 22.32 -30.33 13.35
N ALA A 182 21.19 -29.62 13.31
CA ALA A 182 20.56 -29.21 12.05
C ALA A 182 21.48 -28.30 11.19
N LEU A 183 22.21 -27.37 11.83
CA LEU A 183 23.17 -26.52 11.12
C LEU A 183 24.40 -27.29 10.65
N LEU A 184 24.87 -28.29 11.39
CA LEU A 184 25.96 -29.17 10.96
C LEU A 184 25.56 -29.96 9.72
N GLU A 185 24.35 -30.51 9.66
CA GLU A 185 23.82 -31.15 8.45
C GLU A 185 23.76 -30.17 7.27
N PHE A 186 23.31 -28.94 7.50
CA PHE A 186 23.29 -27.91 6.46
C PHE A 186 24.69 -27.52 5.97
N ARG A 187 25.67 -27.38 6.89
CA ARG A 187 27.06 -27.00 6.56
C ARG A 187 27.82 -28.09 5.80
N LYS A 188 27.37 -29.35 5.83
CA LYS A 188 27.90 -30.43 4.97
C LYS A 188 27.57 -30.24 3.49
N LEU A 189 26.53 -29.45 3.17
CA LEU A 189 26.14 -29.15 1.79
C LEU A 189 27.06 -28.10 1.17
N ASN A 190 27.44 -28.30 -0.10
CA ASN A 190 28.13 -27.25 -0.85
C ASN A 190 27.17 -26.09 -1.13
N PHE A 191 27.70 -24.87 -1.25
CA PHE A 191 26.92 -23.67 -1.56
C PHE A 191 25.95 -23.83 -2.75
N ARG A 192 26.39 -24.52 -3.82
CA ARG A 192 25.56 -24.79 -5.00
C ARG A 192 24.36 -25.71 -4.72
N ASP A 193 24.48 -26.57 -3.71
CA ASP A 193 23.49 -27.59 -3.33
C ASP A 193 22.50 -27.03 -2.29
N TRP A 194 22.76 -25.86 -1.70
CA TRP A 194 21.87 -25.24 -0.71
C TRP A 194 20.45 -25.05 -1.24
N LYS A 195 20.28 -24.73 -2.53
CA LYS A 195 18.96 -24.49 -3.14
C LYS A 195 18.20 -25.78 -3.48
N ASN A 196 18.85 -26.94 -3.46
CA ASN A 196 18.21 -28.22 -3.79
C ASN A 196 19.01 -29.39 -3.21
N SER A 197 18.54 -29.93 -2.09
CA SER A 197 19.19 -31.02 -1.36
C SER A 197 18.20 -32.02 -0.75
N SER A 198 18.73 -32.95 0.05
CA SER A 198 17.91 -33.85 0.87
C SER A 198 17.07 -33.09 1.90
N ILE A 199 17.53 -31.94 2.40
CA ILE A 199 16.91 -31.20 3.53
C ILE A 199 16.40 -29.79 3.17
N THR A 200 16.83 -29.22 2.04
CA THR A 200 16.45 -27.88 1.57
C THR A 200 15.98 -27.88 0.13
N LYS A 201 15.15 -26.91 -0.23
CA LYS A 201 14.67 -26.66 -1.59
C LYS A 201 14.34 -25.18 -1.74
N CYS A 202 14.60 -24.57 -2.89
CA CYS A 202 14.15 -23.21 -3.18
C CYS A 202 13.85 -23.06 -4.68
N GLN A 203 12.59 -23.24 -5.05
CA GLN A 203 12.16 -23.08 -6.44
C GLN A 203 12.29 -21.63 -6.93
N HIS A 204 11.98 -20.66 -6.08
CA HIS A 204 11.95 -19.24 -6.41
C HIS A 204 13.02 -18.49 -5.60
N SER A 205 14.26 -18.54 -6.09
CA SER A 205 15.41 -18.07 -5.31
C SER A 205 15.64 -16.56 -5.32
N THR A 206 14.90 -15.80 -6.13
CA THR A 206 14.99 -14.32 -6.19
C THR A 206 13.70 -13.69 -5.68
N PHE A 207 13.77 -12.46 -5.19
CA PHE A 207 12.59 -11.69 -4.80
C PHE A 207 11.57 -11.59 -5.95
N ALA A 208 12.03 -11.20 -7.15
CA ALA A 208 11.18 -11.09 -8.32
C ALA A 208 10.45 -12.42 -8.65
N SER A 209 11.16 -13.56 -8.59
CA SER A 209 10.53 -14.86 -8.84
C SER A 209 9.47 -15.24 -7.79
N LYS A 210 9.61 -14.78 -6.54
CA LYS A 210 8.59 -14.99 -5.49
C LYS A 210 7.37 -14.10 -5.73
N VAL A 211 7.59 -12.85 -6.13
CA VAL A 211 6.53 -11.93 -6.55
C VAL A 211 5.74 -12.53 -7.70
N ASP A 212 6.41 -12.99 -8.77
CA ASP A 212 5.75 -13.61 -9.92
C ASP A 212 4.93 -14.85 -9.53
N TYR A 213 5.50 -15.70 -8.66
CA TYR A 213 4.79 -16.85 -8.11
C TYR A 213 3.52 -16.44 -7.36
N LEU A 214 3.61 -15.46 -6.45
CA LEU A 214 2.47 -15.01 -5.64
C LEU A 214 1.36 -14.42 -6.50
N PHE A 215 1.70 -13.55 -7.46
CA PHE A 215 0.72 -12.95 -8.37
C PHE A 215 0.02 -14.02 -9.21
N SER A 216 0.77 -15.01 -9.71
CA SER A 216 0.19 -16.16 -10.42
C SER A 216 -0.76 -16.97 -9.53
N LYS A 217 -0.36 -17.29 -8.28
CA LYS A 217 -1.18 -18.09 -7.35
C LYS A 217 -2.44 -17.37 -6.90
N LEU A 218 -2.37 -16.05 -6.75
CA LEU A 218 -3.50 -15.21 -6.38
C LEU A 218 -4.37 -14.82 -7.58
N ARG A 219 -4.00 -15.24 -8.80
CA ARG A 219 -4.70 -14.93 -10.05
C ARG A 219 -4.83 -13.42 -10.31
N LEU A 220 -3.80 -12.67 -9.93
CA LEU A 220 -3.68 -11.23 -10.22
C LEU A 220 -3.14 -11.10 -11.65
N ASN A 221 -4.03 -10.95 -12.63
CA ASN A 221 -3.74 -11.05 -14.05
C ASN A 221 -4.36 -9.92 -14.90
N THR A 222 -4.82 -8.84 -14.27
CA THR A 222 -5.27 -7.64 -14.98
C THR A 222 -4.08 -6.76 -15.37
N GLY A 223 -4.27 -5.82 -16.30
CA GLY A 223 -3.23 -4.86 -16.67
C GLY A 223 -2.74 -4.02 -15.47
N ASP A 224 -3.66 -3.63 -14.59
CA ASP A 224 -3.33 -2.91 -13.35
C ASP A 224 -2.54 -3.77 -12.37
N ASP A 225 -2.79 -5.08 -12.35
CA ASP A 225 -2.01 -6.01 -11.53
C ASP A 225 -0.58 -6.18 -12.05
N ASP A 226 -0.38 -6.19 -13.37
CA ASP A 226 0.96 -6.23 -13.96
C ASP A 226 1.76 -4.96 -13.66
N ILE A 227 1.12 -3.78 -13.71
CA ILE A 227 1.75 -2.51 -13.29
C ILE A 227 2.15 -2.59 -11.81
N PHE A 228 1.22 -3.02 -10.95
CA PHE A 228 1.47 -3.13 -9.52
C PHE A 228 2.56 -4.16 -9.17
N LYS A 229 2.63 -5.27 -9.92
CA LYS A 229 3.68 -6.29 -9.78
C LYS A 229 5.07 -5.69 -10.01
N GLU A 230 5.23 -4.93 -11.08
CA GLU A 230 6.51 -4.27 -11.38
C GLU A 230 6.81 -3.17 -10.36
N GLN A 231 5.80 -2.42 -9.91
CA GLN A 231 5.96 -1.43 -8.83
C GLN A 231 6.56 -2.05 -7.54
N ILE A 232 6.13 -3.25 -7.14
CA ILE A 232 6.69 -3.94 -5.95
C ILE A 232 8.15 -4.37 -6.19
N LYS A 233 8.48 -4.85 -7.39
CA LYS A 233 9.86 -5.20 -7.76
C LYS A 233 10.77 -3.97 -7.78
N ASP A 234 10.27 -2.86 -8.32
CA ASP A 234 10.97 -1.59 -8.36
C ASP A 234 11.14 -1.01 -6.96
N LEU A 235 10.15 -1.11 -6.08
CA LEU A 235 10.25 -0.66 -4.69
C LEU A 235 11.34 -1.43 -3.93
N PHE A 236 11.40 -2.76 -4.10
CA PHE A 236 12.46 -3.60 -3.56
C PHE A 236 13.85 -3.21 -4.11
N LYS A 237 13.95 -2.96 -5.42
CA LYS A 237 15.20 -2.59 -6.07
C LYS A 237 15.66 -1.20 -5.65
N PHE A 238 14.80 -0.19 -5.77
CA PHE A 238 15.04 1.18 -5.33
C PHE A 238 15.56 1.22 -3.90
N SER A 239 14.90 0.51 -2.99
CA SER A 239 15.29 0.51 -1.57
C SER A 239 16.62 -0.18 -1.30
N SER A 240 16.96 -1.20 -2.09
CA SER A 240 18.29 -1.84 -2.08
C SER A 240 19.37 -0.90 -2.61
N GLU A 241 19.14 -0.26 -3.76
CA GLU A 241 20.12 0.63 -4.39
C GLU A 241 20.41 1.87 -3.53
N PHE A 242 19.37 2.42 -2.88
CA PHE A 242 19.50 3.56 -1.98
C PHE A 242 20.38 3.23 -0.76
N THR A 243 20.24 2.02 -0.20
CA THR A 243 20.94 1.60 1.02
C THR A 243 22.34 1.02 0.78
N HIS A 244 22.56 0.31 -0.34
CA HIS A 244 23.81 -0.41 -0.59
C HIS A 244 24.82 0.36 -1.46
N ILE A 245 24.36 1.06 -2.49
CA ILE A 245 25.24 1.68 -3.50
C ILE A 245 25.23 3.21 -3.33
N GLY A 246 24.12 3.80 -2.86
CA GLY A 246 24.11 5.13 -2.27
C GLY A 246 24.43 6.31 -3.20
N TYR A 247 24.60 6.12 -4.51
CA TYR A 247 24.88 7.25 -5.41
C TYR A 247 23.75 8.28 -5.43
N ILE A 248 22.50 7.85 -5.32
CA ILE A 248 21.37 8.79 -5.14
C ILE A 248 21.36 9.33 -3.72
N SER A 249 21.80 8.55 -2.73
CA SER A 249 21.85 9.02 -1.34
C SER A 249 22.89 10.13 -1.12
N THR A 250 23.92 10.24 -1.99
CA THR A 250 24.87 11.37 -1.98
C THR A 250 24.21 12.72 -2.24
N PHE A 251 23.11 12.74 -2.99
CA PHE A 251 22.31 13.95 -3.20
C PHE A 251 21.68 14.45 -1.89
N PHE A 252 21.37 13.54 -0.96
CA PHE A 252 20.76 13.86 0.34
C PHE A 252 21.80 14.08 1.45
N THR A 253 23.00 13.50 1.35
CA THR A 253 24.08 13.70 2.35
C THR A 253 24.90 14.97 2.11
N SER A 254 24.98 15.46 0.88
CA SER A 254 25.73 16.68 0.53
C SER A 254 25.04 17.99 0.94
N GLN A 255 23.86 17.92 1.56
CA GLN A 255 23.01 19.08 1.83
C GLN A 255 23.35 19.77 3.15
N SER A 256 23.99 20.95 3.07
CA SER A 256 24.11 21.91 4.18
C SER A 256 23.83 23.34 3.68
N GLY A 257 22.68 23.55 3.05
CA GLY A 257 22.29 24.83 2.46
C GLY A 257 20.89 25.31 2.88
N SER A 258 20.69 26.63 2.91
CA SER A 258 19.39 27.27 3.10
C SER A 258 18.44 26.92 1.95
N GLN A 259 17.23 26.45 2.26
CA GLN A 259 16.19 26.15 1.28
C GLN A 259 15.20 27.31 1.19
N PRO A 260 14.57 27.55 0.03
CA PRO A 260 13.42 28.45 -0.03
C PRO A 260 12.30 27.92 0.87
N ILE A 261 11.57 28.83 1.50
CA ILE A 261 10.40 28.51 2.31
C ILE A 261 9.16 28.73 1.44
N PHE A 262 8.33 27.70 1.32
CA PHE A 262 7.03 27.78 0.67
C PHE A 262 5.93 27.94 1.71
N GLY A 263 4.79 28.49 1.28
CA GLY A 263 3.60 28.65 2.11
C GLY A 263 2.40 27.92 1.50
N SER A 264 1.58 27.34 2.37
CA SER A 264 0.29 26.72 2.05
C SER A 264 -0.76 27.15 3.09
N GLU A 265 -2.03 26.77 2.89
CA GLU A 265 -3.08 26.97 3.90
C GLU A 265 -2.80 26.19 5.21
N LYS A 266 -1.95 25.15 5.17
CA LYS A 266 -1.49 24.39 6.34
C LYS A 266 -0.26 25.00 7.03
N GLY A 267 0.36 26.03 6.44
CA GLY A 267 1.54 26.69 6.98
C GLY A 267 2.75 26.62 6.05
N SER A 268 3.90 27.00 6.60
CA SER A 268 5.17 27.03 5.88
C SER A 268 5.80 25.65 5.78
N TYR A 269 6.45 25.34 4.65
CA TYR A 269 7.13 24.07 4.42
C TYR A 269 8.39 24.25 3.56
N LEU A 270 9.22 23.20 3.49
CA LEU A 270 10.46 23.18 2.70
C LEU A 270 10.34 22.22 1.51
N PRO A 271 11.03 22.48 0.38
CA PRO A 271 11.10 21.55 -0.73
C PRO A 271 11.62 20.16 -0.33
N SER A 272 12.54 20.05 0.64
CA SER A 272 12.95 18.73 1.14
C SER A 272 11.83 17.96 1.84
N THR A 273 10.93 18.68 2.53
CA THR A 273 9.79 18.12 3.23
C THR A 273 8.77 17.59 2.23
N GLU A 274 8.44 18.38 1.21
CA GLU A 274 7.54 17.99 0.12
C GLU A 274 8.05 16.74 -0.62
N ASN A 275 9.28 16.76 -1.15
CA ASN A 275 9.85 15.61 -1.86
C ASN A 275 9.85 14.32 -1.01
N PHE A 276 10.15 14.45 0.28
CA PHE A 276 10.13 13.29 1.18
C PHE A 276 8.71 12.78 1.39
N ASN A 277 7.74 13.69 1.53
CA ASN A 277 6.33 13.35 1.68
C ASN A 277 5.74 12.74 0.41
N GLU A 278 6.16 13.14 -0.78
CA GLU A 278 5.77 12.50 -2.04
C GLU A 278 6.22 11.02 -2.06
N LEU A 279 7.49 10.77 -1.77
CA LEU A 279 8.01 9.40 -1.66
C LEU A 279 7.30 8.61 -0.56
N LYS A 280 7.12 9.21 0.60
CA LYS A 280 6.41 8.62 1.74
C LYS A 280 5.00 8.18 1.33
N TYR A 281 4.24 9.05 0.65
CA TYR A 281 2.89 8.75 0.20
C TYR A 281 2.86 7.60 -0.82
N GLN A 282 3.75 7.63 -1.83
CA GLN A 282 3.86 6.54 -2.80
C GLN A 282 4.17 5.19 -2.13
N ILE A 283 5.05 5.19 -1.13
CA ILE A 283 5.37 4.00 -0.33
C ILE A 283 4.17 3.51 0.46
N LEU A 284 3.47 4.40 1.18
CA LEU A 284 2.25 4.07 1.93
C LEU A 284 1.21 3.39 1.04
N GLU A 285 0.89 4.01 -0.09
CA GLU A 285 -0.08 3.49 -1.05
C GLU A 285 0.35 2.11 -1.57
N SER A 286 1.61 1.97 -1.98
CA SER A 286 2.17 0.69 -2.45
C SER A 286 2.06 -0.41 -1.38
N CYS A 287 2.38 -0.09 -0.13
CA CYS A 287 2.34 -1.02 0.99
C CYS A 287 0.90 -1.43 1.36
N ILE A 288 -0.04 -0.49 1.35
CA ILE A 288 -1.46 -0.80 1.60
C ILE A 288 -2.03 -1.68 0.48
N ASN A 289 -1.75 -1.32 -0.77
CA ASN A 289 -2.09 -2.14 -1.94
C ASN A 289 -1.53 -3.55 -1.83
N PHE A 290 -0.28 -3.67 -1.40
CA PHE A 290 0.37 -4.96 -1.20
C PHE A 290 -0.33 -5.79 -0.12
N ILE A 291 -0.74 -5.17 0.99
CA ILE A 291 -1.43 -5.88 2.07
C ILE A 291 -2.74 -6.49 1.56
N PHE A 292 -3.60 -5.72 0.90
CA PHE A 292 -4.92 -6.23 0.52
C PHE A 292 -4.89 -7.10 -0.76
N LYS A 293 -3.97 -6.84 -1.70
CA LYS A 293 -3.86 -7.65 -2.92
C LYS A 293 -3.10 -8.96 -2.71
N VAL A 294 -2.08 -8.97 -1.84
CA VAL A 294 -1.14 -10.08 -1.74
C VAL A 294 -1.08 -10.69 -0.34
N TYR A 295 -0.75 -9.91 0.67
CA TYR A 295 -0.41 -10.44 1.99
C TYR A 295 -1.62 -11.05 2.72
N ALA A 296 -2.72 -10.31 2.89
CA ALA A 296 -3.93 -10.81 3.53
C ALA A 296 -4.56 -12.02 2.80
N PRO A 297 -4.65 -12.03 1.45
CA PRO A 297 -5.03 -13.24 0.70
C PRO A 297 -4.09 -14.43 0.92
N SER A 298 -2.79 -14.18 1.13
CA SER A 298 -1.82 -15.25 1.42
C SER A 298 -2.01 -15.86 2.81
N ILE A 299 -2.38 -15.05 3.81
CA ILE A 299 -2.81 -15.55 5.13
C ILE A 299 -4.04 -16.45 4.96
N LYS A 300 -5.03 -16.01 4.18
CA LYS A 300 -6.26 -16.77 3.89
C LYS A 300 -5.95 -18.16 3.31
N ILE A 301 -5.06 -18.24 2.33
CA ILE A 301 -4.64 -19.52 1.72
C ILE A 301 -3.92 -20.41 2.73
N SER A 302 -3.08 -19.83 3.59
CA SER A 302 -2.35 -20.58 4.63
C SER A 302 -3.31 -21.20 5.64
N ILE A 303 -4.26 -20.43 6.17
CA ILE A 303 -5.23 -20.95 7.14
C ILE A 303 -6.11 -22.03 6.52
N GLU A 304 -6.52 -21.89 5.25
CA GLU A 304 -7.36 -22.87 4.56
C GLU A 304 -6.65 -24.21 4.36
N LYS A 305 -5.31 -24.19 4.30
CA LYS A 305 -4.50 -25.41 4.26
C LYS A 305 -4.36 -26.07 5.63
N VAL A 306 -4.26 -25.30 6.70
CA VAL A 306 -3.93 -25.79 8.05
C VAL A 306 -5.18 -26.18 8.83
N LEU A 307 -6.25 -25.39 8.74
CA LEU A 307 -7.48 -25.53 9.51
C LEU A 307 -8.56 -26.32 8.77
N LEU A 308 -9.46 -26.94 9.53
CA LEU A 308 -10.71 -27.49 9.01
C LEU A 308 -11.67 -26.35 8.63
N LYS A 309 -12.45 -26.58 7.57
CA LYS A 309 -13.34 -25.57 6.97
C LYS A 309 -14.19 -24.76 7.96
N PRO A 310 -14.87 -25.34 8.97
CA PRO A 310 -15.70 -24.58 9.90
C PRO A 310 -14.93 -23.50 10.67
N PHE A 311 -13.65 -23.72 10.94
CA PHE A 311 -12.80 -22.78 11.66
C PHE A 311 -12.20 -21.71 10.74
N CYS A 312 -12.07 -21.99 9.44
CA CYS A 312 -11.59 -21.02 8.44
C CYS A 312 -12.60 -19.90 8.18
N GLU A 313 -13.89 -20.23 8.11
CA GLU A 313 -14.94 -19.30 7.63
C GLU A 313 -14.95 -17.96 8.38
N SER A 314 -14.80 -18.02 9.71
CA SER A 314 -14.79 -16.84 10.55
C SER A 314 -13.55 -15.96 10.32
N ILE A 315 -12.37 -16.55 10.15
CA ILE A 315 -11.13 -15.81 9.87
C ILE A 315 -11.14 -15.26 8.45
N SER A 316 -11.57 -16.06 7.48
CA SER A 316 -11.72 -15.65 6.08
C SER A 316 -12.64 -14.45 5.94
N SER A 317 -13.76 -14.42 6.67
CA SER A 317 -14.66 -13.26 6.68
C SER A 317 -13.99 -11.99 7.23
N ASP A 318 -13.18 -12.11 8.28
CA ASP A 318 -12.47 -10.96 8.85
C ASP A 318 -11.37 -10.45 7.90
N LEU A 319 -10.66 -11.35 7.21
CA LEU A 319 -9.70 -11.00 6.16
C LEU A 319 -10.38 -10.32 4.97
N ASP A 320 -11.55 -10.80 4.53
CA ASP A 320 -12.29 -10.20 3.42
C ASP A 320 -12.80 -8.79 3.76
N LYS A 321 -13.22 -8.56 5.03
CA LYS A 321 -13.57 -7.22 5.53
C LYS A 321 -12.36 -6.29 5.55
N LEU A 322 -11.21 -6.77 6.05
CA LEU A 322 -9.96 -6.01 6.03
C LEU A 322 -9.57 -5.61 4.59
N ILE A 323 -9.59 -6.57 3.66
CA ILE A 323 -9.28 -6.34 2.25
C ILE A 323 -10.21 -5.28 1.66
N SER A 324 -11.51 -5.41 1.91
CA SER A 324 -12.52 -4.46 1.40
C SER A 324 -12.32 -3.05 1.96
N MET A 325 -12.04 -2.94 3.27
CA MET A 325 -11.77 -1.66 3.94
C MET A 325 -10.54 -0.96 3.33
N LEU A 326 -9.45 -1.70 3.14
CA LEU A 326 -8.22 -1.17 2.58
C LEU A 326 -8.39 -0.74 1.11
N LYS A 327 -9.00 -1.62 0.31
CA LYS A 327 -9.26 -1.37 -1.11
C LYS A 327 -10.12 -0.11 -1.28
N TYR A 328 -11.27 -0.06 -0.62
CA TYR A 328 -12.15 1.11 -0.68
C TYR A 328 -11.45 2.38 -0.21
N GLY A 329 -10.66 2.31 0.87
CA GLY A 329 -9.89 3.44 1.37
C GLY A 329 -8.98 4.05 0.31
N ILE A 330 -8.17 3.24 -0.37
CA ILE A 330 -7.25 3.71 -1.42
C ILE A 330 -8.02 4.21 -2.65
N GLU A 331 -9.06 3.50 -3.09
CA GLU A 331 -9.88 3.86 -4.26
C GLU A 331 -10.61 5.21 -4.11
N THR A 332 -10.68 5.80 -2.91
CA THR A 332 -11.32 7.12 -2.71
C THR A 332 -10.41 8.31 -3.05
N ARG A 333 -9.13 8.10 -3.35
CA ARG A 333 -8.11 9.16 -3.47
C ARG A 333 -7.65 9.38 -4.92
N ASN A 334 -7.23 10.61 -5.26
CA ASN A 334 -6.66 11.00 -6.57
C ASN A 334 -7.47 10.51 -7.80
N ASN A 335 -8.80 10.54 -7.72
CA ASN A 335 -9.67 10.11 -8.81
C ASN A 335 -9.94 11.23 -9.80
N ASN A 336 -10.53 10.88 -10.95
CA ASN A 336 -11.06 11.86 -11.90
C ASN A 336 -12.58 11.79 -11.87
N TYR A 337 -13.24 12.89 -11.48
CA TYR A 337 -14.69 12.99 -11.47
C TYR A 337 -15.21 13.85 -12.60
N PHE A 338 -16.46 13.58 -12.98
CA PHE A 338 -17.25 14.42 -13.87
C PHE A 338 -18.49 14.88 -13.12
N PHE A 339 -18.68 16.19 -13.03
CA PHE A 339 -19.89 16.81 -12.50
C PHE A 339 -20.71 17.40 -13.64
N PHE A 340 -22.00 17.09 -13.66
CA PHE A 340 -22.95 17.69 -14.58
C PHE A 340 -23.56 18.92 -13.91
N VAL A 341 -23.41 20.09 -14.54
CA VAL A 341 -23.83 21.37 -13.96
C VAL A 341 -24.62 22.17 -15.00
N CYS A 342 -25.73 22.79 -14.61
CA CYS A 342 -26.46 23.70 -15.49
C CYS A 342 -25.57 24.87 -15.92
N ALA A 343 -25.48 25.14 -17.23
CA ALA A 343 -24.62 26.18 -17.79
C ALA A 343 -24.95 27.57 -17.21
N SER A 344 -26.23 27.84 -16.93
CA SER A 344 -26.69 29.07 -16.29
C SER A 344 -26.10 29.27 -14.89
N LEU A 345 -25.88 28.19 -14.13
CA LEU A 345 -25.33 28.24 -12.77
C LEU A 345 -23.83 28.58 -12.78
N ILE A 346 -23.08 28.07 -13.76
CA ILE A 346 -21.64 28.39 -13.93
C ILE A 346 -21.44 29.88 -14.22
N SER A 347 -22.35 30.51 -14.96
CA SER A 347 -22.29 31.96 -15.23
C SER A 347 -22.83 32.84 -14.10
N SER A 348 -23.27 32.24 -12.98
CA SER A 348 -23.94 32.96 -11.90
C SER A 348 -22.99 33.45 -10.81
N ALA A 349 -23.52 34.19 -9.83
CA ALA A 349 -22.79 34.57 -8.62
C ALA A 349 -22.92 33.52 -7.49
N GLU A 350 -23.52 32.36 -7.76
CA GLU A 350 -23.74 31.33 -6.75
C GLU A 350 -22.52 30.43 -6.58
N THR A 351 -22.33 29.95 -5.36
CA THR A 351 -21.31 28.93 -5.07
C THR A 351 -21.84 27.56 -5.47
N ILE A 352 -21.03 26.78 -6.18
CA ILE A 352 -21.39 25.44 -6.63
C ILE A 352 -20.68 24.42 -5.73
N ASP A 353 -21.47 23.61 -5.05
CA ASP A 353 -20.96 22.56 -4.17
C ASP A 353 -20.62 21.31 -4.98
N LEU A 354 -19.37 20.89 -4.93
CA LEU A 354 -18.81 19.73 -5.64
C LEU A 354 -18.38 18.66 -4.61
N PRO A 355 -19.27 17.71 -4.26
CA PRO A 355 -18.98 16.68 -3.27
C PRO A 355 -17.97 15.65 -3.78
N CYS A 356 -16.95 15.36 -2.97
CA CYS A 356 -15.97 14.31 -3.26
C CYS A 356 -16.34 13.00 -2.54
N ILE A 357 -16.02 11.85 -3.14
CA ILE A 357 -16.17 10.53 -2.48
C ILE A 357 -15.35 10.40 -1.18
N CYS A 358 -14.26 11.18 -1.04
CA CYS A 358 -13.46 11.21 0.17
C CYS A 358 -14.18 11.94 1.34
N GLY A 359 -15.39 12.47 1.10
CA GLY A 359 -16.20 13.20 2.07
C GLY A 359 -15.93 14.70 2.12
N TYR A 360 -14.94 15.21 1.37
CA TYR A 360 -14.67 16.65 1.31
C TYR A 360 -15.67 17.34 0.38
N MET A 361 -16.20 18.50 0.81
CA MET A 361 -17.06 19.34 0.00
C MET A 361 -16.27 20.50 -0.57
N ASN A 362 -16.00 20.49 -1.88
CA ASN A 362 -15.35 21.62 -2.52
C ASN A 362 -16.39 22.67 -2.89
N ARG A 363 -16.13 23.93 -2.53
CA ARG A 363 -17.02 25.05 -2.81
C ARG A 363 -16.46 25.87 -3.95
N TRP A 364 -16.93 25.63 -5.17
CA TRP A 364 -16.49 26.34 -6.37
C TRP A 364 -17.19 27.69 -6.44
N LYS A 365 -16.44 28.74 -6.08
CA LYS A 365 -16.97 30.11 -5.95
C LYS A 365 -16.79 30.90 -7.26
N PRO A 366 -17.63 31.91 -7.52
CA PRO A 366 -17.40 32.85 -8.62
C PRO A 366 -16.02 33.52 -8.50
N PRO A 367 -15.28 33.73 -9.62
CA PRO A 367 -15.71 33.61 -11.02
C PRO A 367 -15.60 32.18 -11.60
N HIS A 368 -15.58 31.15 -10.75
CA HIS A 368 -15.57 29.73 -11.12
C HIS A 368 -14.35 29.38 -11.98
N GLU A 369 -13.16 29.67 -11.46
CA GLU A 369 -11.91 29.40 -12.16
C GLU A 369 -11.62 27.90 -12.22
N ASN A 370 -11.09 27.45 -13.35
CA ASN A 370 -10.74 26.04 -13.55
C ASN A 370 -9.60 25.57 -12.64
N SER A 371 -8.78 26.48 -12.11
CA SER A 371 -7.71 26.16 -11.15
C SER A 371 -8.23 25.52 -9.86
N ASP A 372 -9.51 25.74 -9.53
CA ASP A 372 -10.14 25.26 -8.29
C ASP A 372 -10.87 23.92 -8.47
N LEU A 373 -10.79 23.33 -9.66
CA LEU A 373 -11.47 22.09 -10.03
C LEU A 373 -10.70 20.84 -9.59
N PHE A 374 -10.42 20.77 -8.29
CA PHE A 374 -9.87 19.58 -7.65
C PHE A 374 -10.30 19.51 -6.18
N CYS A 375 -10.14 18.32 -5.59
CA CYS A 375 -10.43 18.10 -4.19
C CYS A 375 -9.22 18.43 -3.30
N LYS A 376 -9.29 19.48 -2.48
CA LYS A 376 -8.28 19.75 -1.44
C LYS A 376 -8.12 18.60 -0.42
N GLY A 377 -9.16 17.81 -0.22
CA GLY A 377 -9.15 16.68 0.70
C GLY A 377 -8.36 15.46 0.21
N CYS A 378 -8.31 15.22 -1.10
CA CYS A 378 -7.71 13.99 -1.64
C CYS A 378 -7.01 14.08 -2.99
N GLY A 379 -6.96 15.25 -3.63
CA GLY A 379 -6.28 15.47 -4.90
C GLY A 379 -7.07 15.04 -6.14
N SER A 380 -8.29 14.52 -5.98
CA SER A 380 -9.13 14.14 -7.12
C SER A 380 -9.40 15.32 -8.05
N SER A 381 -9.22 15.15 -9.36
CA SER A 381 -9.52 16.17 -10.35
C SER A 381 -11.02 16.20 -10.69
N TYR A 382 -11.55 17.39 -10.92
CA TYR A 382 -12.95 17.60 -11.26
C TYR A 382 -13.07 18.10 -12.70
N ASN A 383 -13.94 17.45 -13.46
CA ASN A 383 -14.26 17.85 -14.82
C ASN A 383 -15.72 18.30 -14.84
N ILE A 384 -15.98 19.46 -15.42
CA ILE A 384 -17.32 20.03 -15.47
C ILE A 384 -17.92 19.77 -16.85
N MET A 385 -19.06 19.09 -16.88
CA MET A 385 -19.90 18.95 -18.06
C MET A 385 -21.07 19.92 -17.94
N ALA A 386 -20.98 21.04 -18.67
CA ALA A 386 -22.03 22.05 -18.69
C ALA A 386 -23.23 21.55 -19.51
N MET A 387 -24.42 21.66 -18.95
CA MET A 387 -25.68 21.24 -19.57
C MET A 387 -26.57 22.45 -19.82
N ASP A 388 -27.12 22.56 -21.04
CA ASP A 388 -28.06 23.62 -21.39
C ASP A 388 -29.46 23.34 -20.83
N GLY A 389 -30.15 24.38 -20.36
CA GLY A 389 -31.51 24.29 -19.83
C GLY A 389 -31.60 23.67 -18.43
N ASP A 390 -32.69 22.95 -18.17
CA ASP A 390 -32.97 22.27 -16.90
C ASP A 390 -33.17 20.77 -17.13
N PRO A 391 -32.08 19.99 -17.25
CA PRO A 391 -32.12 18.60 -17.72
C PRO A 391 -32.63 17.58 -16.67
N GLY A 392 -32.75 17.94 -15.39
CA GLY A 392 -33.14 17.02 -14.34
C GLY A 392 -31.99 16.09 -13.92
N TYR A 393 -31.86 14.96 -14.62
CA TYR A 393 -30.95 13.87 -14.28
C TYR A 393 -30.15 13.42 -15.50
N VAL A 394 -28.92 12.96 -15.26
CA VAL A 394 -28.08 12.25 -16.22
C VAL A 394 -27.94 10.80 -15.80
N ILE A 395 -28.05 9.88 -16.75
CA ILE A 395 -27.98 8.45 -16.48
C ILE A 395 -26.55 7.97 -16.70
N THR A 396 -25.92 7.47 -15.64
CA THR A 396 -24.57 6.91 -15.67
C THR A 396 -24.61 5.39 -15.48
N SER A 397 -23.45 4.72 -15.58
CA SER A 397 -23.32 3.30 -15.20
C SER A 397 -23.68 3.03 -13.74
N ASN A 398 -23.57 4.05 -12.87
CA ASN A 398 -23.88 3.97 -11.45
C ASN A 398 -25.33 4.37 -11.14
N GLY A 399 -26.14 4.65 -12.17
CA GLY A 399 -27.53 5.06 -12.06
C GLY A 399 -27.78 6.55 -12.36
N PRO A 400 -29.01 7.03 -12.10
CA PRO A 400 -29.38 8.43 -12.29
C PRO A 400 -28.64 9.35 -11.33
N VAL A 401 -28.04 10.41 -11.86
CA VAL A 401 -27.33 11.45 -11.12
C VAL A 401 -28.01 12.78 -11.41
N LYS A 402 -28.37 13.53 -10.38
CA LYS A 402 -28.97 14.86 -10.54
C LYS A 402 -27.95 15.84 -11.15
N VAL A 403 -28.40 16.66 -12.10
CA VAL A 403 -27.59 17.78 -12.61
C VAL A 403 -27.61 18.92 -11.59
N ILE A 404 -26.42 19.39 -11.20
CA ILE A 404 -26.29 20.47 -10.21
C ILE A 404 -26.89 21.76 -10.78
N GLY A 405 -27.81 22.37 -10.02
CA GLY A 405 -28.59 23.53 -10.47
C GLY A 405 -29.91 23.20 -11.16
N SER A 406 -30.26 21.92 -11.30
CA SER A 406 -31.56 21.50 -11.84
C SER A 406 -32.67 21.58 -10.79
N SER A 407 -33.91 21.84 -11.23
CA SER A 407 -35.10 22.02 -10.36
C SER A 407 -35.63 20.74 -9.71
N VAL A 408 -35.16 19.56 -10.13
CA VAL A 408 -35.59 18.26 -9.59
C VAL A 408 -34.99 17.99 -8.20
N PRO A 409 -35.66 17.20 -7.33
CA PRO A 409 -35.06 16.77 -6.05
C PRO A 409 -33.87 15.82 -6.28
N ASP A 410 -33.11 15.51 -5.24
CA ASP A 410 -32.10 14.45 -5.33
C ASP A 410 -32.77 13.08 -5.52
N PHE A 411 -32.15 12.22 -6.32
CA PHE A 411 -32.75 10.93 -6.68
C PHE A 411 -33.07 10.06 -5.45
N GLN A 412 -32.22 10.13 -4.42
CA GLN A 412 -32.40 9.38 -3.18
C GLN A 412 -33.55 9.91 -2.31
N ASP A 413 -33.95 11.17 -2.51
CA ASP A 413 -35.04 11.82 -1.78
C ASP A 413 -36.42 11.55 -2.40
N LEU A 414 -36.45 10.98 -3.61
CA LEU A 414 -37.69 10.54 -4.26
C LEU A 414 -38.32 9.33 -3.58
N SER A 415 -39.64 9.16 -3.71
CA SER A 415 -40.30 7.93 -3.27
C SER A 415 -39.82 6.71 -4.07
N LEU A 416 -39.88 5.51 -3.49
CA LEU A 416 -39.49 4.27 -4.19
C LEU A 416 -40.21 4.08 -5.53
N GLU A 417 -41.48 4.49 -5.62
CA GLU A 417 -42.26 4.43 -6.85
C GLU A 417 -41.72 5.39 -7.93
N GLN A 418 -41.34 6.61 -7.54
CA GLN A 418 -40.74 7.59 -8.45
C GLN A 418 -39.33 7.16 -8.90
N GLN A 419 -38.53 6.63 -7.98
CA GLN A 419 -37.21 6.06 -8.32
C GLN A 419 -37.34 4.93 -9.33
N GLN A 420 -38.27 4.00 -9.10
CA GLN A 420 -38.53 2.88 -10.00
C GLN A 420 -39.05 3.35 -11.36
N GLY A 421 -39.89 4.40 -11.40
CA GLY A 421 -40.38 5.01 -12.62
C GLY A 421 -39.23 5.51 -13.51
N ILE A 422 -38.26 6.22 -12.94
CA ILE A 422 -37.06 6.68 -13.66
C ILE A 422 -36.23 5.50 -14.16
N ILE A 423 -35.98 4.49 -13.31
CA ILE A 423 -35.22 3.29 -13.69
C ILE A 423 -35.90 2.54 -14.85
N ASN A 424 -37.23 2.43 -14.84
CA ASN A 424 -37.99 1.78 -15.90
C ASN A 424 -37.91 2.54 -17.22
N GLN A 425 -37.96 3.89 -17.19
CA GLN A 425 -37.75 4.72 -18.38
C GLN A 425 -36.36 4.52 -18.98
N VAL A 426 -35.33 4.39 -18.14
CA VAL A 426 -33.97 4.09 -18.59
C VAL A 426 -33.90 2.72 -19.26
N ALA A 427 -34.55 1.70 -18.69
CA ALA A 427 -34.59 0.37 -19.27
C ALA A 427 -35.25 0.38 -20.67
N ALA A 428 -36.38 1.08 -20.82
CA ALA A 428 -37.08 1.22 -22.09
C ALA A 428 -36.22 1.91 -23.16
N LEU A 429 -35.50 3.00 -22.81
CA LEU A 429 -34.59 3.70 -23.73
C LEU A 429 -33.39 2.83 -24.17
N ARG A 430 -32.95 1.90 -23.32
CA ARG A 430 -31.90 0.92 -23.68
C ARG A 430 -32.41 -0.17 -24.63
N GLU A 431 -33.65 -0.59 -24.48
CA GLU A 431 -34.27 -1.56 -25.39
C GLU A 431 -34.51 -0.95 -26.78
N ASP A 432 -34.97 0.30 -26.85
CA ASP A 432 -35.19 1.01 -28.12
C ASP A 432 -33.89 1.28 -28.90
N SER A 433 -32.77 1.50 -28.20
CA SER A 433 -31.45 1.71 -28.82
C SER A 433 -30.76 0.41 -29.28
N LEU A 434 -31.15 -0.74 -28.74
CA LEU A 434 -30.70 -2.06 -29.20
C LEU A 434 -31.61 -2.65 -30.30
N GLY A 435 -32.84 -2.17 -30.43
CA GLY A 435 -33.77 -2.53 -31.52
C GLY A 435 -33.55 -1.77 -32.83
N SER A 436 -32.59 -0.84 -32.87
CA SER A 436 -32.31 0.03 -34.02
C SER A 436 -30.88 -0.12 -34.59
N SER A 437 -30.18 -1.21 -34.26
CA SER A 437 -28.90 -1.64 -34.88
C SER A 437 -29.07 -2.79 -35.85
#